data_AF-A0A672VD44-F1
#
_entry.id   AF-A0A672VD44-F1
#
_cell.length_a   1.000
_cell.length_b   1.000
_cell.length_c   1.000
_cell.angle_alpha   90.00
_cell.angle_beta   90.00
_cell.angle_gamma   90.00
#
_symmetry.space_group_name_H-M   'P 1'
#
loop_
_entity.id
_entity.type
_entity.pdbx_description
1 polymer ?
#
loop_
_entity_poly.entity_id
_entity_poly.type
_entity_poly.pdbx_seq_one_letter_code
_entity_poly.pdbx_strand_id
1 'polypeptide(L)'
;MVGKVKRPRLHRAAPRPWPAKDPLPLPEPQPQPGRGLGLGLGGWNAAAGKDWDFSSSGVFSGLKIDPDTLVKKLDLDSRSIISSRTGVEEKTVLSKKEKMKLRKERWLQKIESVKLAKQKQKAEAKRKATPVVGDMQPLMEALPELSDLTTGGRGRKPPKSCVKAKAEPADFCLMKQAQKCQLLEEEVARFHEVIANPTYRANPLMAITEHLSKRLRQEEGGKPL
;
A
#
# COMPACT_ATOMS: atom_id res chain seq x y z
N MET A 1 7.35 -29.95 38.85
CA MET A 1 7.54 -29.99 37.38
C MET A 1 6.41 -29.26 36.70
N VAL A 2 6.65 -28.14 36.02
CA VAL A 2 5.61 -27.44 35.23
C VAL A 2 6.01 -27.55 33.75
N GLY A 3 5.23 -28.32 32.99
CA GLY A 3 5.51 -28.67 31.60
C GLY A 3 5.40 -27.48 30.65
N LYS A 4 6.35 -27.36 29.71
CA LYS A 4 6.30 -26.36 28.63
C LYS A 4 5.25 -26.78 27.59
N VAL A 5 4.13 -26.08 27.55
CA VAL A 5 3.12 -26.23 26.48
C VAL A 5 3.66 -25.58 25.21
N LYS A 6 3.94 -26.40 24.19
CA LYS A 6 4.41 -25.96 22.87
C LYS A 6 3.21 -25.44 22.06
N ARG A 7 3.20 -24.15 21.72
CA ARG A 7 2.14 -23.55 20.89
C ARG A 7 2.30 -23.95 19.42
N PRO A 8 1.21 -24.23 18.69
CA PRO A 8 1.31 -24.59 17.27
C PRO A 8 1.70 -23.38 16.40
N ARG A 9 2.51 -23.62 15.37
CA ARG A 9 2.92 -22.61 14.39
C ARG A 9 1.74 -22.24 13.49
N LEU A 10 1.45 -20.94 13.40
CA LEU A 10 0.34 -20.36 12.61
C LEU A 10 0.65 -20.18 11.11
N HIS A 11 1.86 -20.54 10.65
CA HIS A 11 2.23 -20.40 9.24
C HIS A 11 2.24 -21.76 8.55
N ARG A 12 1.51 -21.86 7.43
CA ARG A 12 1.60 -23.00 6.51
C ARG A 12 2.95 -22.93 5.80
N ALA A 13 3.71 -24.02 5.84
CA ALA A 13 5.00 -24.11 5.16
C ALA A 13 4.80 -23.92 3.65
N ALA A 14 5.72 -23.19 3.01
CA ALA A 14 5.70 -22.97 1.57
C ALA A 14 5.67 -24.31 0.81
N PRO A 15 4.95 -24.41 -0.32
CA PRO A 15 5.01 -25.58 -1.19
C PRO A 15 6.45 -25.82 -1.61
N ARG A 16 6.97 -27.03 -1.33
CA ARG A 16 8.31 -27.41 -1.78
C ARG A 16 8.28 -27.54 -3.31
N PRO A 17 9.23 -26.93 -4.03
CA PRO A 17 9.46 -27.33 -5.42
C PRO A 17 9.85 -28.81 -5.42
N TRP A 18 9.30 -29.53 -6.38
CA TRP A 18 9.42 -30.98 -6.47
C TRP A 18 10.91 -31.37 -6.56
N PRO A 19 11.34 -32.47 -5.94
CA PRO A 19 12.69 -32.97 -6.18
C PRO A 19 12.78 -33.36 -7.66
N ALA A 20 13.63 -32.64 -8.40
CA ALA A 20 14.07 -33.05 -9.71
C ALA A 20 14.68 -34.45 -9.56
N LYS A 21 13.99 -35.47 -10.12
CA LYS A 21 14.56 -36.80 -10.27
C LYS A 21 15.70 -36.68 -11.27
N ASP A 22 16.85 -37.25 -10.90
CA ASP A 22 18.04 -37.28 -11.72
C ASP A 22 17.81 -37.92 -13.10
N PRO A 23 18.53 -37.48 -14.14
CA PRO A 23 18.37 -37.94 -15.52
C PRO A 23 19.33 -39.10 -15.86
N LEU A 24 18.84 -40.12 -16.56
CA LEU A 24 19.66 -41.17 -17.21
C LEU A 24 18.92 -41.69 -18.47
N PRO A 25 19.59 -42.22 -19.50
CA PRO A 25 20.75 -41.71 -20.24
C PRO A 25 20.46 -41.59 -21.76
N LEU A 26 21.28 -40.80 -22.44
CA LEU A 26 21.25 -40.48 -23.88
C LEU A 26 21.67 -41.66 -24.77
N PRO A 27 21.37 -41.62 -26.09
CA PRO A 27 22.34 -42.02 -27.09
C PRO A 27 22.65 -40.85 -28.05
N GLU A 28 23.90 -40.38 -28.01
CA GLU A 28 24.58 -39.69 -29.11
C GLU A 28 25.64 -40.68 -29.65
N PRO A 29 26.14 -40.59 -30.90
CA PRO A 29 27.23 -39.62 -31.12
C PRO A 29 27.48 -39.18 -32.59
N GLN A 30 28.00 -37.96 -32.87
CA GLN A 30 29.42 -37.61 -33.21
C GLN A 30 29.40 -36.58 -34.41
N PRO A 31 30.45 -35.80 -34.76
CA PRO A 31 31.60 -35.33 -33.95
C PRO A 31 32.19 -33.91 -34.29
N GLN A 32 33.07 -33.45 -33.37
CA GLN A 32 34.27 -32.55 -33.51
C GLN A 32 34.15 -31.01 -33.44
N PRO A 33 35.26 -30.30 -33.08
CA PRO A 33 36.28 -30.57 -32.06
C PRO A 33 36.62 -29.32 -31.21
N GLY A 34 37.29 -29.49 -30.07
CA GLY A 34 38.01 -28.38 -29.41
C GLY A 34 38.15 -28.50 -27.90
N ARG A 35 39.26 -29.10 -27.46
CA ARG A 35 39.72 -29.17 -26.06
C ARG A 35 40.01 -27.78 -25.50
N GLY A 36 39.75 -27.60 -24.20
CA GLY A 36 40.31 -26.51 -23.42
C GLY A 36 39.82 -26.50 -21.97
N LEU A 37 40.46 -27.31 -21.11
CA LEU A 37 40.38 -27.15 -19.66
C LEU A 37 41.02 -25.82 -19.28
N GLY A 38 40.31 -24.98 -18.52
CA GLY A 38 40.83 -23.73 -17.98
C GLY A 38 39.97 -23.23 -16.82
N LEU A 39 40.36 -23.62 -15.61
CA LEU A 39 39.97 -22.91 -14.39
C LEU A 39 40.48 -21.46 -14.51
N GLY A 40 39.57 -20.49 -14.41
CA GLY A 40 39.93 -19.07 -14.49
C GLY A 40 38.87 -18.19 -13.85
N LEU A 41 39.17 -17.69 -12.66
CA LEU A 41 38.49 -16.56 -12.05
C LEU A 41 38.54 -15.34 -12.98
N GLY A 42 37.45 -14.57 -13.03
CA GLY A 42 37.54 -13.15 -13.36
C GLY A 42 36.51 -12.65 -14.35
N GLY A 43 35.77 -11.63 -13.90
CA GLY A 43 35.46 -10.45 -14.72
C GLY A 43 34.43 -10.65 -15.83
N TRP A 44 33.23 -10.12 -15.59
CA TRP A 44 32.29 -9.80 -16.64
C TRP A 44 32.95 -8.88 -17.68
N ASN A 45 33.31 -9.44 -18.83
CA ASN A 45 33.52 -8.68 -20.05
C ASN A 45 32.32 -8.95 -20.95
N ALA A 46 31.35 -8.03 -20.94
CA ALA A 46 30.32 -7.95 -21.95
C ALA A 46 30.88 -7.20 -23.15
N ALA A 47 30.66 -7.79 -24.32
CA ALA A 47 31.14 -7.37 -25.61
C ALA A 47 30.70 -5.94 -26.00
N ALA A 48 31.59 -5.29 -26.74
CA ALA A 48 31.40 -4.02 -27.41
C ALA A 48 30.18 -4.00 -28.36
N GLY A 49 29.63 -2.81 -28.57
CA GLY A 49 28.77 -2.51 -29.71
C GLY A 49 27.37 -2.00 -29.37
N LYS A 50 27.28 -0.93 -28.59
CA LYS A 50 26.24 0.11 -28.74
C LYS A 50 26.66 1.35 -27.99
N ASP A 51 27.01 2.33 -28.79
CA ASP A 51 27.60 3.59 -28.40
C ASP A 51 26.50 4.38 -27.68
N TRP A 52 26.58 4.40 -26.35
CA TRP A 52 25.93 5.44 -25.58
C TRP A 52 26.76 6.71 -25.72
N ASP A 53 26.79 7.26 -26.93
CA ASP A 53 27.07 8.67 -27.13
C ASP A 53 25.86 9.45 -26.62
N PHE A 54 25.65 9.39 -25.30
CA PHE A 54 25.15 10.56 -24.61
C PHE A 54 26.15 11.63 -24.96
N SER A 55 25.76 12.57 -25.82
CA SER A 55 26.53 13.79 -26.06
C SER A 55 26.63 14.54 -24.73
N SER A 56 27.58 14.14 -23.90
CA SER A 56 27.96 14.78 -22.65
C SER A 56 28.97 15.89 -22.92
N SER A 57 28.85 16.56 -24.07
CA SER A 57 29.45 17.88 -24.26
C SER A 57 28.89 18.74 -23.14
N GLY A 58 29.74 18.95 -22.12
CA GLY A 58 29.29 19.27 -20.77
C GLY A 58 28.34 20.45 -20.76
N VAL A 59 27.07 20.20 -20.46
CA VAL A 59 26.02 21.22 -20.33
C VAL A 59 26.41 22.31 -19.30
N PHE A 60 27.30 21.96 -18.37
CA PHE A 60 27.82 22.84 -17.32
C PHE A 60 29.28 23.27 -17.53
N SER A 61 29.91 22.94 -18.67
CA SER A 61 31.33 23.23 -18.93
C SER A 61 31.67 24.72 -18.97
N GLY A 62 30.68 25.58 -19.23
CA GLY A 62 30.82 27.04 -19.15
C GLY A 62 30.42 27.64 -17.79
N LEU A 63 29.95 26.83 -16.84
CA LEU A 63 29.41 27.32 -15.58
C LEU A 63 30.50 27.37 -14.51
N LYS A 64 31.07 28.57 -14.29
CA LYS A 64 31.95 28.84 -13.16
C LYS A 64 31.08 29.10 -11.93
N ILE A 65 31.00 28.12 -11.03
CA ILE A 65 30.33 28.27 -9.74
C ILE A 65 31.40 28.56 -8.70
N ASP A 66 31.38 29.75 -8.11
CA ASP A 66 32.31 30.10 -7.04
C ASP A 66 31.96 29.31 -5.76
N PRO A 67 32.95 28.66 -5.11
CA PRO A 67 32.70 27.81 -3.93
C PRO A 67 32.08 28.58 -2.77
N ASP A 68 32.38 29.89 -2.65
CA ASP A 68 31.82 30.75 -1.59
C ASP A 68 30.32 31.02 -1.78
N THR A 69 29.80 30.93 -3.01
CA THR A 69 28.37 31.10 -3.31
C THR A 69 27.54 29.85 -2.99
N LEU A 70 28.18 28.67 -2.97
CA LEU A 70 27.58 27.40 -2.56
C LEU A 70 27.37 27.34 -1.04
N VAL A 71 28.13 28.13 -0.27
CA VAL A 71 27.94 28.29 1.16
C VAL A 71 26.76 29.23 1.39
N LYS A 72 25.57 28.73 1.10
CA LYS A 72 24.32 29.35 1.53
C LYS A 72 24.29 29.28 3.06
N LYS A 73 24.77 30.35 3.71
CA LYS A 73 24.52 30.60 5.14
C LYS A 73 23.00 30.63 5.27
N LEU A 74 22.44 29.48 5.66
CA LEU A 74 21.04 29.33 5.97
C LEU A 74 20.79 30.18 7.22
N ASP A 75 20.53 31.46 7.01
CA ASP A 75 20.16 32.35 8.09
C ASP A 75 18.87 31.78 8.67
N LEU A 76 18.96 31.33 9.92
CA LEU A 76 17.92 30.56 10.59
C LEU A 76 16.60 31.33 10.66
N ASP A 77 16.67 32.66 10.47
CA ASP A 77 15.56 33.59 10.62
C ASP A 77 14.71 33.81 9.35
N SER A 78 15.13 33.27 8.20
CA SER A 78 14.30 33.30 6.97
C SER A 78 13.42 32.04 6.80
N ARG A 79 13.46 31.11 7.76
CA ARG A 79 12.64 29.90 7.73
C ARG A 79 11.22 30.20 8.21
N SER A 80 10.36 30.59 7.26
CA SER A 80 8.91 30.34 7.30
C SER A 80 8.22 30.52 8.66
N ILE A 81 7.72 31.73 8.88
CA ILE A 81 6.81 32.14 9.98
C ILE A 81 5.57 31.21 10.09
N ILE A 82 5.28 30.41 9.07
CA ILE A 82 4.16 29.46 9.06
C ILE A 82 4.43 28.28 10.02
N SER A 83 5.69 27.93 10.27
CA SER A 83 6.03 26.78 11.12
C SER A 83 6.07 27.05 12.63
N SER A 84 6.09 28.32 13.06
CA SER A 84 6.15 28.73 14.47
C SER A 84 4.78 28.85 15.14
N ARG A 85 3.67 28.84 14.38
CA ARG A 85 2.32 29.05 14.94
C ARG A 85 1.73 27.83 15.67
N THR A 86 2.42 26.70 15.68
CA THR A 86 2.00 25.48 16.41
C THR A 86 2.97 25.16 17.54
N GLY A 87 2.73 25.79 18.69
CA GLY A 87 3.27 25.39 19.99
C GLY A 87 4.64 25.99 20.29
N VAL A 88 4.64 26.93 21.23
CA VAL A 88 5.78 27.34 22.05
C VAL A 88 6.21 26.14 22.89
N GLU A 89 6.84 25.18 22.26
CA GLU A 89 7.67 24.17 22.89
C GLU A 89 8.94 24.23 22.05
N GLU A 90 9.93 24.97 22.54
CA GLU A 90 11.28 24.91 22.04
C GLU A 90 11.56 23.44 21.76
N LYS A 91 11.82 23.07 20.50
CA LYS A 91 12.15 21.70 20.12
C LYS A 91 13.55 21.42 20.65
N THR A 92 13.68 21.37 21.97
CA THR A 92 14.79 20.77 22.68
C THR A 92 14.95 19.40 22.04
N VAL A 93 16.17 19.10 21.64
CA VAL A 93 16.49 17.81 21.05
C VAL A 93 16.33 16.78 22.18
N LEU A 94 15.09 16.32 22.37
CA LEU A 94 14.74 15.44 23.49
C LEU A 94 15.61 14.20 23.44
N SER A 95 16.07 13.79 24.61
CA SER A 95 16.86 12.59 24.78
C SER A 95 16.07 11.37 24.31
N LYS A 96 16.76 10.34 23.80
CA LYS A 96 16.13 9.06 23.40
C LYS A 96 15.25 8.49 24.51
N LYS A 97 15.65 8.67 25.78
CA LYS A 97 14.90 8.25 26.97
C LYS A 97 13.57 8.99 27.11
N GLU A 98 13.55 10.29 26.91
CA GLU A 98 12.34 11.12 26.96
C GLU A 98 11.42 10.81 25.80
N LYS A 99 11.96 10.68 24.58
CA LYS A 99 11.19 10.25 23.40
C LYS A 99 10.51 8.90 23.62
N MET A 100 11.20 7.94 24.26
CA MET A 100 10.60 6.65 24.61
C MET A 100 9.48 6.78 25.65
N LYS A 101 9.69 7.58 26.70
CA LYS A 101 8.66 7.85 27.71
C LYS A 101 7.41 8.48 27.09
N LEU A 102 7.58 9.53 26.28
CA LEU A 102 6.48 10.20 25.58
C LEU A 102 5.72 9.24 24.66
N ARG A 103 6.42 8.33 23.97
CA ARG A 103 5.75 7.30 23.16
C ARG A 103 4.88 6.37 24.02
N LYS A 104 5.40 5.92 25.16
CA LYS A 104 4.65 5.06 26.10
C LYS A 104 3.45 5.80 26.67
N GLU A 105 3.62 7.04 27.08
CA GLU A 105 2.56 7.88 27.66
C GLU A 105 1.45 8.17 26.65
N ARG A 106 1.81 8.61 25.43
CA ARG A 106 0.84 8.78 24.33
C ARG A 106 0.08 7.49 24.01
N TRP A 107 0.76 6.35 24.09
CA TRP A 107 0.12 5.05 23.89
C TRP A 107 -0.85 4.69 25.02
N LEU A 108 -0.46 4.91 26.28
CA LEU A 108 -1.35 4.71 27.44
C LEU A 108 -2.57 5.64 27.39
N GLN A 109 -2.37 6.91 27.08
CA GLN A 109 -3.44 7.89 26.90
C GLN A 109 -4.43 7.46 25.80
N LYS A 110 -3.92 6.87 24.70
CA LYS A 110 -4.76 6.31 23.63
C LYS A 110 -5.56 5.09 24.10
N ILE A 111 -4.98 4.23 24.95
CA ILE A 111 -5.69 3.09 25.51
C ILE A 111 -6.79 3.56 26.46
N GLU A 112 -6.48 4.52 27.34
CA GLU A 112 -7.42 5.08 28.31
C GLU A 112 -8.58 5.79 27.62
N SER A 113 -8.32 6.61 26.59
CA SER A 113 -9.39 7.27 25.83
C SER A 113 -10.33 6.28 25.15
N VAL A 114 -9.79 5.18 24.58
CA VAL A 114 -10.61 4.11 23.99
C VAL A 114 -11.44 3.38 25.06
N LYS A 115 -10.86 3.12 26.24
CA LYS A 115 -11.59 2.50 27.37
C LYS A 115 -12.73 3.39 27.84
N LEU A 116 -12.46 4.68 28.04
CA LEU A 116 -13.44 5.67 28.48
C LEU A 116 -14.58 5.81 27.46
N ALA A 117 -14.26 5.91 26.17
CA ALA A 117 -15.25 5.96 25.10
C ALA A 117 -16.14 4.70 25.08
N LYS A 118 -15.57 3.50 25.22
CA LYS A 118 -16.34 2.25 25.31
C LYS A 118 -17.22 2.18 26.55
N GLN A 119 -16.74 2.67 27.69
CA GLN A 119 -17.51 2.72 28.93
C GLN A 119 -18.68 3.70 28.80
N LYS A 120 -18.45 4.91 28.26
CA LYS A 120 -19.50 5.89 27.92
C LYS A 120 -20.55 5.27 27.00
N GLN A 121 -20.15 4.62 25.91
CA GLN A 121 -21.08 3.95 24.98
C GLN A 121 -21.92 2.86 25.66
N LYS A 122 -21.32 2.04 26.52
CA LYS A 122 -22.05 0.99 27.26
C LYS A 122 -23.04 1.59 28.25
N ALA A 123 -22.66 2.65 28.96
CA ALA A 123 -23.54 3.36 29.89
C ALA A 123 -24.70 4.04 29.14
N GLU A 124 -24.42 4.70 28.03
CA GLU A 124 -25.41 5.32 27.16
C GLU A 124 -26.39 4.29 26.59
N ALA A 125 -25.90 3.14 26.10
CA ALA A 125 -26.77 2.07 25.60
C ALA A 125 -27.69 1.51 26.69
N LYS A 126 -27.19 1.35 27.92
CA LYS A 126 -28.01 0.95 29.06
C LYS A 126 -29.10 1.98 29.37
N ARG A 127 -28.74 3.27 29.41
CA ARG A 127 -29.68 4.38 29.63
C ARG A 127 -30.74 4.44 28.54
N LYS A 128 -30.37 4.28 27.27
CA LYS A 128 -31.31 4.25 26.14
C LYS A 128 -32.26 3.05 26.20
N ALA A 129 -31.81 1.91 26.72
CA ALA A 129 -32.61 0.70 26.84
C ALA A 129 -33.58 0.72 28.04
N THR A 130 -33.22 1.42 29.12
CA THR A 130 -34.11 1.64 30.25
C THR A 130 -34.89 2.93 30.03
N PRO A 131 -36.22 2.92 29.77
CA PRO A 131 -37.00 4.14 29.68
C PRO A 131 -37.12 4.77 31.08
N VAL A 132 -36.06 5.46 31.50
CA VAL A 132 -35.99 6.18 32.76
C VAL A 132 -36.50 7.59 32.48
N VAL A 133 -37.76 7.84 32.84
CA VAL A 133 -38.32 9.20 32.87
C VAL A 133 -37.49 10.02 33.84
N GLY A 134 -36.64 10.93 33.32
CA GLY A 134 -35.87 11.87 34.14
C GLY A 134 -34.35 11.72 34.18
N ASP A 135 -33.71 10.92 33.32
CA ASP A 135 -32.24 10.97 33.20
C ASP A 135 -31.80 12.32 32.61
N MET A 136 -31.09 13.13 33.41
CA MET A 136 -30.59 14.45 33.02
C MET A 136 -29.26 14.39 32.25
N GLN A 137 -28.61 13.23 32.20
CA GLN A 137 -27.32 13.04 31.55
C GLN A 137 -27.30 13.36 30.05
N PRO A 138 -28.33 13.02 29.24
CA PRO A 138 -28.37 13.39 27.83
C PRO A 138 -28.29 14.91 27.60
N LEU A 139 -28.89 15.71 28.51
CA LEU A 139 -28.84 17.17 28.44
C LEU A 139 -27.42 17.69 28.75
N MET A 140 -26.75 17.11 29.75
CA MET A 140 -25.38 17.48 30.10
C MET A 140 -24.37 17.10 29.00
N GLU A 141 -24.54 15.95 28.38
CA GLU A 141 -23.65 15.45 27.31
C GLU A 141 -23.85 16.19 25.98
N ALA A 142 -25.03 16.75 25.74
CA ALA A 142 -25.30 17.59 24.57
C ALA A 142 -24.58 18.95 24.62
N LEU A 143 -24.08 19.36 25.79
CA LEU A 143 -23.33 20.60 25.95
C LEU A 143 -21.83 20.39 25.63
N PRO A 144 -21.12 21.40 25.08
CA PRO A 144 -19.68 21.34 24.90
C PRO A 144 -18.93 21.14 26.24
N GLU A 145 -18.01 20.18 26.32
CA GLU A 145 -17.12 20.03 27.47
C GLU A 145 -16.11 21.21 27.50
N LEU A 146 -15.74 21.73 28.67
CA LEU A 146 -14.86 22.90 28.82
C LEU A 146 -13.47 22.73 28.14
N SER A 147 -13.02 21.50 27.95
CA SER A 147 -11.81 21.17 27.18
C SER A 147 -11.95 21.48 25.69
N ASP A 148 -13.14 21.31 25.12
CA ASP A 148 -13.41 21.59 23.70
C ASP A 148 -13.34 23.10 23.41
N LEU A 149 -13.57 23.94 24.43
CA LEU A 149 -13.52 25.40 24.33
C LEU A 149 -12.10 25.96 24.43
N THR A 150 -11.23 25.33 25.22
CA THR A 150 -9.82 25.75 25.37
C THR A 150 -8.96 25.33 24.19
N THR A 151 -9.26 24.20 23.54
CA THR A 151 -8.62 23.80 22.28
C THR A 151 -9.38 24.38 21.10
N GLY A 152 -9.02 25.59 20.66
CA GLY A 152 -9.63 26.37 19.57
C GLY A 152 -10.48 25.59 18.56
N GLY A 153 -11.76 25.94 18.51
CA GLY A 153 -12.86 25.27 17.82
C GLY A 153 -12.51 24.65 16.46
N ARG A 154 -12.41 23.33 16.44
CA ARG A 154 -12.41 22.52 15.21
C ARG A 154 -13.75 21.80 15.16
N GLY A 155 -14.68 22.38 14.41
CA GLY A 155 -16.09 22.01 14.36
C GLY A 155 -16.36 20.51 14.32
N ARG A 156 -17.23 20.06 15.23
CA ARG A 156 -17.82 18.71 15.20
C ARG A 156 -18.57 18.56 13.88
N LYS A 157 -18.09 17.66 13.01
CA LYS A 157 -18.89 17.20 11.87
C LYS A 157 -19.98 16.27 12.40
N PRO A 158 -21.25 16.44 12.01
CA PRO A 158 -22.32 15.54 12.42
C PRO A 158 -22.04 14.11 11.93
N PRO A 159 -22.46 13.07 12.66
CA PRO A 159 -22.33 11.70 12.22
C PRO A 159 -23.14 11.52 10.93
N LYS A 160 -22.44 11.23 9.82
CA LYS A 160 -23.07 10.88 8.54
C LYS A 160 -23.78 9.54 8.69
N SER A 161 -25.06 9.56 9.06
CA SER A 161 -25.98 8.45 8.84
C SER A 161 -26.39 8.43 7.36
N CYS A 162 -25.43 8.12 6.47
CA CYS A 162 -25.76 7.68 5.13
C CYS A 162 -25.29 6.24 4.96
N VAL A 163 -26.21 5.31 5.17
CA VAL A 163 -26.11 3.96 4.63
C VAL A 163 -26.30 4.11 3.11
N LYS A 164 -25.25 4.56 2.43
CA LYS A 164 -25.13 4.31 0.99
C LYS A 164 -24.70 2.85 0.89
N ALA A 165 -25.53 2.01 0.28
CA ALA A 165 -25.10 0.70 -0.19
C ALA A 165 -23.79 0.91 -0.95
N LYS A 166 -22.69 0.36 -0.41
CA LYS A 166 -21.38 0.49 -1.03
C LYS A 166 -21.50 -0.23 -2.38
N ALA A 167 -21.42 0.54 -3.47
CA ALA A 167 -21.04 -0.06 -4.75
C ALA A 167 -19.76 -0.88 -4.49
N GLU A 168 -19.72 -2.07 -5.09
CA GLU A 168 -18.57 -2.97 -5.02
C GLU A 168 -17.29 -2.16 -5.24
N PRO A 169 -16.27 -2.24 -4.36
CA PRO A 169 -15.05 -1.46 -4.51
C PRO A 169 -14.37 -1.80 -5.85
N ALA A 170 -14.67 -1.02 -6.88
CA ALA A 170 -14.18 -1.24 -8.25
C ALA A 170 -12.64 -1.16 -8.35
N ASP A 171 -12.00 -0.53 -7.37
CA ASP A 171 -10.55 -0.41 -7.33
C ASP A 171 -9.90 -1.64 -6.68
N PHE A 172 -9.15 -2.41 -7.47
CA PHE A 172 -8.43 -3.62 -7.04
C PHE A 172 -7.59 -3.38 -5.78
N CYS A 173 -6.95 -2.22 -5.60
CA CYS A 173 -6.13 -1.92 -4.42
C CYS A 173 -6.92 -1.86 -3.11
N LEU A 174 -8.23 -1.54 -3.16
CA LEU A 174 -9.10 -1.37 -1.99
C LEU A 174 -9.81 -2.67 -1.58
N MET A 175 -9.81 -3.69 -2.45
CA MET A 175 -10.49 -4.97 -2.21
C MET A 175 -9.80 -5.83 -1.16
N LYS A 176 -10.59 -6.65 -0.45
CA LYS A 176 -10.06 -7.70 0.43
C LYS A 176 -9.41 -8.81 -0.39
N GLN A 177 -8.45 -9.54 0.19
CA GLN A 177 -7.73 -10.60 -0.52
C GLN A 177 -8.65 -11.69 -1.09
N ALA A 178 -9.70 -12.10 -0.36
CA ALA A 178 -10.65 -13.10 -0.85
C ALA A 178 -11.43 -12.62 -2.09
N GLN A 179 -11.81 -11.34 -2.12
CA GLN A 179 -12.49 -10.73 -3.27
C GLN A 179 -11.56 -10.65 -4.48
N LYS A 180 -10.27 -10.32 -4.26
CA LYS A 180 -9.26 -10.34 -5.32
C LYS A 180 -9.09 -11.73 -5.94
N CYS A 181 -9.05 -12.77 -5.11
CA CYS A 181 -8.97 -14.16 -5.59
C CYS A 181 -10.18 -14.52 -6.44
N GLN A 182 -11.40 -14.19 -5.99
CA GLN A 182 -12.62 -14.45 -6.75
C GLN A 182 -12.62 -13.75 -8.11
N LEU A 183 -12.27 -12.45 -8.15
CA LEU A 183 -12.20 -11.70 -9.41
C LEU A 183 -11.18 -12.32 -10.38
N LEU A 184 -10.02 -12.75 -9.88
CA LEU A 184 -9.02 -13.44 -10.70
C LEU A 184 -9.51 -14.79 -11.21
N GLU A 185 -10.20 -15.58 -10.38
CA GLU A 185 -10.79 -16.86 -10.77
C GLU A 185 -11.83 -16.68 -11.88
N GLU A 186 -12.65 -15.63 -11.79
CA GLU A 186 -13.61 -15.27 -12.83
C GLU A 186 -12.94 -14.82 -14.13
N GLU A 187 -11.89 -14.00 -14.07
CA GLU A 187 -11.12 -13.62 -15.28
C GLU A 187 -10.43 -14.82 -15.92
N VAL A 188 -9.88 -15.71 -15.10
CA VAL A 188 -9.27 -16.96 -15.57
C VAL A 188 -10.33 -17.82 -16.27
N ALA A 189 -11.54 -17.95 -15.71
CA ALA A 189 -12.63 -18.67 -16.34
C ALA A 189 -13.01 -18.07 -17.70
N ARG A 190 -13.20 -16.75 -17.77
CA ARG A 190 -13.47 -16.02 -19.04
C ARG A 190 -12.38 -16.27 -20.08
N PHE A 191 -11.12 -16.27 -19.69
CA PHE A 191 -10.01 -16.51 -20.60
C PHE A 191 -9.98 -17.96 -21.12
N HIS A 192 -10.27 -18.93 -20.25
CA HIS A 192 -10.39 -20.33 -20.67
C HIS A 192 -11.50 -20.54 -21.68
N GLU A 193 -12.64 -19.85 -21.54
CA GLU A 193 -13.72 -19.88 -22.53
C GLU A 193 -13.25 -19.35 -23.89
N VAL A 194 -12.54 -18.22 -23.93
CA VAL A 194 -11.96 -17.67 -25.17
C VAL A 194 -11.01 -18.67 -25.83
N ILE A 195 -10.13 -19.29 -25.05
CA ILE A 195 -9.19 -20.29 -25.54
C ILE A 195 -9.90 -21.57 -25.97
N ALA A 196 -11.02 -21.95 -25.35
CA ALA A 196 -11.79 -23.12 -25.74
C ALA A 196 -12.54 -22.93 -27.06
N ASN A 197 -12.81 -21.69 -27.47
CA ASN A 197 -13.54 -21.40 -28.70
C ASN A 197 -12.75 -21.84 -29.95
N PRO A 198 -13.34 -22.68 -30.83
CA PRO A 198 -12.66 -23.19 -32.01
C PRO A 198 -12.32 -22.09 -33.03
N THR A 199 -13.15 -21.05 -33.11
CA THR A 199 -12.92 -19.89 -33.98
C THR A 199 -11.66 -19.11 -33.58
N TYR A 200 -11.46 -18.92 -32.27
CA TYR A 200 -10.28 -18.29 -31.71
C TYR A 200 -9.03 -19.17 -31.90
N ARG A 201 -9.17 -20.49 -31.77
CA ARG A 201 -8.08 -21.45 -32.04
C ARG A 201 -7.65 -21.48 -33.51
N ALA A 202 -8.60 -21.36 -34.44
CA ALA A 202 -8.33 -21.37 -35.87
C ALA A 202 -7.66 -20.07 -36.34
N ASN A 203 -8.17 -18.91 -35.91
CA ASN A 203 -7.58 -17.61 -36.23
C ASN A 203 -7.84 -16.58 -35.12
N PRO A 204 -6.89 -16.39 -34.18
CA PRO A 204 -7.09 -15.53 -33.02
C PRO A 204 -7.16 -14.04 -33.41
N LEU A 205 -6.36 -13.61 -34.39
CA LEU A 205 -6.33 -12.20 -34.81
C LEU A 205 -7.67 -11.77 -35.41
N MET A 206 -8.27 -12.61 -36.25
CA MET A 206 -9.58 -12.31 -36.84
C MET A 206 -10.72 -12.33 -35.82
N ALA A 207 -10.69 -13.26 -34.86
CA ALA A 207 -11.68 -13.29 -33.79
C ALA A 207 -11.62 -12.03 -32.91
N ILE A 208 -10.41 -11.51 -32.64
CA ILE A 208 -10.21 -10.26 -31.89
C ILE A 208 -10.71 -9.06 -32.70
N THR A 209 -10.36 -8.95 -33.99
CA THR A 209 -10.81 -7.82 -34.82
C THR A 209 -12.34 -7.79 -34.97
N GLU A 210 -12.98 -8.95 -35.15
CA GLU A 210 -14.44 -9.08 -35.19
C GLU A 210 -15.06 -8.62 -33.86
N HIS A 211 -14.55 -9.10 -32.72
CA HIS A 211 -15.04 -8.70 -31.40
C HIS A 211 -14.96 -7.19 -31.18
N LEU A 212 -13.82 -6.58 -31.51
CA LEU A 212 -13.63 -5.13 -31.39
C LEU A 212 -14.59 -4.36 -32.29
N SER A 213 -14.80 -4.81 -33.53
CA SER A 213 -15.74 -4.18 -34.46
C SER A 213 -17.19 -4.22 -33.95
N LYS A 214 -17.61 -5.34 -33.34
CA LYS A 214 -18.94 -5.49 -32.72
C LYS A 214 -19.10 -4.56 -31.52
N ARG A 215 -18.08 -4.48 -30.66
CA ARG A 215 -18.10 -3.60 -29.48
C ARG A 215 -18.19 -2.12 -29.86
N LEU A 216 -17.42 -1.67 -30.85
CA LEU A 216 -17.48 -0.30 -31.34
C LEU A 216 -18.87 0.08 -31.87
N ARG A 217 -19.50 -0.79 -32.65
CA ARG A 217 -20.87 -0.58 -33.15
C ARG A 217 -21.91 -0.51 -32.02
N GLN A 218 -21.73 -1.31 -30.98
CA GLN A 218 -22.64 -1.34 -29.83
C GLN A 218 -22.52 -0.09 -28.96
N GLU A 219 -21.30 0.44 -28.78
CA GLU A 219 -21.06 1.71 -28.08
C GLU A 219 -21.60 2.91 -28.87
N GLU A 220 -21.50 2.88 -30.21
CA GLU A 220 -22.01 3.94 -31.09
C GLU A 220 -23.54 3.98 -31.14
N GLY A 221 -24.21 2.82 -31.07
CA GLY A 221 -25.67 2.71 -30.99
C GLY A 221 -26.27 2.94 -29.59
N GLY A 222 -25.45 3.17 -28.56
CA GLY A 222 -25.85 3.29 -27.15
C GLY A 222 -25.88 4.72 -26.60
N LYS A 223 -25.72 5.75 -27.43
CA LYS A 223 -25.84 7.15 -27.00
C LYS A 223 -27.33 7.50 -26.77
N PRO A 224 -27.77 7.81 -25.54
CA PRO A 224 -29.05 8.48 -25.35
C PRO A 224 -28.93 9.91 -25.89
N LEU A 225 -29.95 10.35 -26.64
CA LEU A 225 -30.18 11.75 -27.00
C LEU A 225 -30.53 12.57 -25.75
#